data_AF-A0A4R6CTP0-F1
#
_entry.id   AF-A0A4R6CTP0-F1
#
_cell.length_a   1.000
_cell.length_b   1.000
_cell.length_c   1.000
_cell.angle_alpha   90.00
_cell.angle_beta   90.00
_cell.angle_gamma   90.00
#
_symmetry.space_group_name_H-M   'P 1'
#
loop_
_entity.id
_entity.type
_entity.pdbx_description
1 polymer ?
#
loop_
_entity_poly.entity_id
_entity_poly.type
_entity_poly.pdbx_seq_one_letter_code
_entity_poly.pdbx_strand_id
1 'polypeptide(L)'
;MASAFVASATVFVTMAILGTITKKDLSRIGSYASAALIGLIVAMLANLFLHNPIIDYVFSIIAVIIFTILTAWDAQRMKDIYLQYGDDLSTNGLAVLGALQLYLDFVNLFLQFLDIFGANEDK
;
A
#
# COMPACT_ATOMS: atom_id res chain seq x y z
N MET A 1 16.64 -4.55 8.31
CA MET A 1 16.38 -4.35 6.85
C MET A 1 15.88 -5.60 6.12
N ALA A 2 16.58 -6.74 6.18
CA ALA A 2 16.15 -7.95 5.46
C ALA A 2 14.77 -8.47 5.88
N SER A 3 14.45 -8.42 7.19
CA SER A 3 13.13 -8.75 7.74
C SER A 3 12.00 -7.89 7.15
N ALA A 4 12.21 -6.57 7.07
CA ALA A 4 11.25 -5.63 6.50
C ALA A 4 10.97 -5.94 5.03
N PHE A 5 12.02 -6.23 4.24
CA PHE A 5 11.89 -6.57 2.83
C PHE A 5 11.12 -7.87 2.63
N VAL A 6 11.45 -8.92 3.39
CA VAL A 6 10.77 -10.22 3.29
C VAL A 6 9.30 -10.10 3.69
N ALA A 7 9.00 -9.35 4.76
CA ALA A 7 7.63 -9.11 5.20
C ALA A 7 6.83 -8.32 4.15
N SER A 8 7.37 -7.19 3.68
CA SER A 8 6.69 -6.35 2.69
C SER A 8 6.48 -7.09 1.37
N ALA A 9 7.48 -7.83 0.88
CA ALA A 9 7.38 -8.62 -0.35
C ALA A 9 6.31 -9.71 -0.22
N THR A 10 6.27 -10.41 0.91
CA THR A 10 5.28 -11.46 1.16
C THR A 10 3.87 -10.88 1.16
N VAL A 11 3.64 -9.78 1.87
CA VAL A 11 2.32 -9.12 1.92
C VAL A 11 1.93 -8.58 0.55
N PHE A 12 2.84 -7.86 -0.11
CA PHE A 12 2.62 -7.25 -1.41
C PHE A 12 2.27 -8.29 -2.47
N VAL A 13 3.09 -9.34 -2.63
CA VAL A 13 2.82 -10.40 -3.61
C VAL A 13 1.50 -11.10 -3.31
N THR A 14 1.23 -11.42 -2.05
CA THR A 14 -0.04 -12.05 -1.64
C THR A 14 -1.23 -11.18 -2.03
N MET A 15 -1.21 -9.89 -1.67
CA MET A 15 -2.31 -8.98 -1.93
C MET A 15 -2.47 -8.64 -3.41
N ALA A 16 -1.37 -8.49 -4.15
CA ALA A 16 -1.40 -8.27 -5.60
C ALA A 16 -2.02 -9.47 -6.33
N ILE A 17 -1.66 -10.70 -5.94
CA ILE A 17 -2.30 -11.91 -6.48
C ILE A 17 -3.77 -11.94 -6.08
N LEU A 18 -4.11 -11.72 -4.82
CA LEU A 18 -5.51 -11.73 -4.37
C LEU A 18 -6.36 -10.68 -5.11
N GLY A 19 -5.85 -9.46 -5.28
CA GLY A 19 -6.51 -8.38 -6.02
C GLY A 19 -6.73 -8.72 -7.49
N THR A 20 -5.76 -9.35 -8.14
CA THR A 20 -5.89 -9.75 -9.56
C THR A 20 -6.84 -10.93 -9.77
N ILE A 21 -6.86 -11.93 -8.86
CA ILE A 21 -7.70 -13.12 -9.05
C ILE A 21 -9.11 -12.97 -8.46
N THR A 22 -9.30 -12.11 -7.47
CA THR A 22 -10.60 -11.95 -6.81
C THR A 22 -11.64 -11.42 -7.78
N LYS A 23 -12.86 -11.95 -7.66
CA LYS A 23 -14.03 -11.50 -8.42
C LYS A 23 -14.89 -10.49 -7.65
N LYS A 24 -14.58 -10.29 -6.36
CA LYS A 24 -15.29 -9.33 -5.51
C LYS A 24 -14.80 -7.93 -5.85
N ASP A 25 -15.71 -7.01 -6.11
CA ASP A 25 -15.39 -5.59 -6.30
C ASP A 25 -14.81 -4.99 -4.99
N LEU A 26 -13.55 -4.57 -5.05
CA LEU A 26 -12.83 -3.94 -3.96
C LEU A 26 -12.98 -2.41 -3.97
N SER A 27 -13.62 -1.80 -4.98
CA SER A 27 -13.69 -0.35 -5.17
C SER A 27 -14.18 0.42 -3.94
N ARG A 28 -15.19 -0.12 -3.25
CA ARG A 28 -15.69 0.48 -2.00
C ARG A 28 -14.65 0.45 -0.89
N ILE A 29 -14.02 -0.71 -0.68
CA ILE A 29 -13.03 -0.90 0.39
C ILE A 29 -11.77 -0.07 0.09
N GLY A 30 -11.33 -0.04 -1.17
CA GLY A 30 -10.23 0.79 -1.65
C GLY A 30 -10.49 2.27 -1.39
N SER A 31 -11.68 2.78 -1.75
CA SER A 31 -12.05 4.17 -1.48
C SER A 31 -12.00 4.53 0.01
N TYR A 32 -12.50 3.66 0.90
CA TYR A 32 -12.39 3.87 2.35
C TYR A 32 -10.94 3.82 2.84
N ALA A 33 -10.13 2.90 2.31
CA ALA A 33 -8.70 2.82 2.65
C ALA A 33 -7.93 4.05 2.18
N SER A 34 -8.23 4.61 1.01
CA SER A 34 -7.63 5.85 0.53
C SER A 34 -8.03 7.04 1.40
N ALA A 35 -9.29 7.11 1.84
CA ALA A 35 -9.73 8.14 2.78
C ALA A 35 -9.04 7.99 4.16
N ALA A 36 -8.90 6.76 4.65
CA ALA A 36 -8.17 6.45 5.87
C ALA A 36 -6.68 6.82 5.77
N LEU A 37 -6.05 6.59 4.61
CA LEU A 37 -4.66 6.98 4.35
C LEU A 37 -4.47 8.49 4.50
N ILE A 38 -5.38 9.29 3.93
CA ILE A 38 -5.36 10.75 4.08
C ILE A 38 -5.47 11.14 5.57
N GLY A 39 -6.39 10.51 6.30
CA GLY A 39 -6.53 10.73 7.74
C GLY A 39 -5.26 10.37 8.52
N LEU A 40 -4.61 9.26 8.16
CA LEU A 40 -3.34 8.85 8.77
C LEU A 40 -2.22 9.86 8.49
N ILE A 41 -2.10 10.34 7.26
CA ILE A 41 -1.10 11.37 6.90
C ILE A 41 -1.29 12.63 7.75
N VAL A 42 -2.54 13.09 7.90
CA VAL A 42 -2.84 14.25 8.76
C VAL A 42 -2.46 13.98 10.22
N ALA A 43 -2.74 12.78 10.74
CA ALA A 43 -2.37 12.39 12.09
C ALA A 43 -0.84 12.32 12.29
N MET A 44 -0.10 11.80 11.31
CA MET A 44 1.36 11.78 11.31
C MET A 44 1.92 13.20 11.34
N LEU A 45 1.39 14.11 10.50
CA LEU A 45 1.80 15.51 10.50
C LEU A 45 1.52 16.19 11.85
N ALA A 46 0.42 15.86 12.53
CA ALA A 46 0.15 16.34 13.87
C ALA A 46 1.15 15.77 14.91
N ASN A 47 1.53 14.50 14.78
CA ASN A 47 2.51 13.87 15.66
C ASN A 47 3.92 14.45 15.51
N LEU A 48 4.26 15.06 14.36
CA LEU A 48 5.52 15.80 14.21
C LEU A 48 5.68 16.94 15.22
N PHE A 49 4.59 17.48 15.77
CA PHE A 49 4.68 18.48 16.85
C PHE A 49 4.82 17.84 18.23
N LEU A 50 4.26 16.64 18.42
CA LEU A 50 4.27 15.90 19.68
C LEU A 50 5.55 15.10 19.90
N HIS A 51 6.23 14.68 18.81
CA HIS A 51 7.44 13.86 18.83
C HIS A 51 7.31 12.58 19.67
N ASN A 52 6.15 11.91 19.63
CA ASN A 52 5.92 10.72 20.43
C ASN A 52 6.26 9.43 19.65
N PRO A 53 7.34 8.71 20.03
CA PRO A 53 7.79 7.53 19.30
C PRO A 53 6.84 6.34 19.40
N ILE A 54 6.02 6.26 20.46
CA ILE A 54 5.00 5.20 20.59
C ILE A 54 3.87 5.41 19.59
N ILE A 55 3.49 6.68 19.36
CA ILE A 55 2.45 7.02 18.39
C ILE A 55 2.93 6.70 16.97
N ASP A 56 4.19 7.01 16.65
CA ASP A 56 4.78 6.67 15.35
C ASP A 56 4.77 5.15 15.08
N TYR A 57 5.12 4.36 16.10
CA TYR A 57 5.03 2.90 16.00
C TYR A 57 3.60 2.38 15.78
N VAL A 58 2.60 2.99 16.43
CA VAL A 58 1.19 2.63 16.20
C VAL A 58 0.75 3.03 14.79
N PHE A 59 1.18 4.20 14.31
CA PHE A 59 0.87 4.67 12.96
C PHE A 59 1.46 3.78 11.88
N SER A 60 2.67 3.25 12.04
CA SER A 60 3.26 2.34 11.07
C SER A 60 2.48 1.01 10.99
N ILE A 61 1.98 0.48 12.10
CA ILE A 61 1.08 -0.69 12.09
C ILE A 61 -0.22 -0.40 11.33
N ILE A 62 -0.86 0.75 11.61
CA ILE A 62 -2.09 1.16 10.92
C ILE A 62 -1.81 1.35 9.43
N ALA A 63 -0.68 1.96 9.07
CA ALA A 63 -0.26 2.15 7.71
C ALA A 63 -0.12 0.80 6.96
N VAL A 64 0.51 -0.21 7.57
CA VAL A 64 0.62 -1.56 6.97
C VAL A 64 -0.76 -2.12 6.63
N ILE A 65 -1.75 -1.99 7.53
CA ILE A 65 -3.11 -2.48 7.27
C ILE A 65 -3.76 -1.74 6.10
N ILE A 66 -3.64 -0.40 6.07
CA ILE A 66 -4.20 0.43 5.01
C ILE A 66 -3.54 0.10 3.66
N PHE A 67 -2.22 0.07 3.60
CA PHE A 67 -1.49 -0.23 2.37
C PHE A 67 -1.74 -1.65 1.89
N THR A 68 -1.88 -2.64 2.78
CA THR A 68 -2.26 -4.01 2.43
C THR A 68 -3.59 -4.05 1.66
N ILE A 69 -4.59 -3.29 2.13
CA ILE A 69 -5.89 -3.18 1.47
C ILE A 69 -5.77 -2.44 0.13
N LEU A 70 -5.02 -1.33 0.10
CA LEU A 70 -4.79 -0.54 -1.10
C LEU A 70 -4.07 -1.35 -2.19
N THR A 71 -3.05 -2.14 -1.85
CA THR A 71 -2.35 -3.00 -2.81
C THR A 71 -3.30 -3.97 -3.49
N ALA A 72 -4.22 -4.61 -2.74
CA ALA A 72 -5.20 -5.50 -3.35
C ALA A 72 -6.17 -4.75 -4.27
N TRP A 73 -6.61 -3.56 -3.88
CA TRP A 73 -7.49 -2.73 -4.69
C TRP A 73 -6.80 -2.21 -5.96
N ASP A 74 -5.57 -1.73 -5.86
CA ASP A 74 -4.81 -1.20 -6.98
C ASP A 74 -4.42 -2.29 -7.97
N ALA A 75 -4.12 -3.50 -7.49
CA ALA A 75 -3.92 -4.66 -8.35
C ALA A 75 -5.20 -5.06 -9.11
N GLN A 76 -6.37 -5.02 -8.45
CA GLN A 76 -7.65 -5.25 -9.11
C GLN A 76 -7.94 -4.16 -10.15
N ARG A 77 -7.80 -2.90 -9.76
CA ARG A 77 -8.03 -1.74 -10.64
C ARG A 77 -7.16 -1.79 -11.88
N MET A 78 -5.89 -2.20 -11.73
CA MET A 78 -4.98 -2.31 -12.87
C MET A 78 -5.41 -3.39 -13.86
N LYS A 79 -5.85 -4.54 -13.35
CA LYS A 79 -6.43 -5.60 -14.17
C LYS A 79 -7.67 -5.09 -14.90
N ASP A 80 -8.57 -4.39 -14.22
CA ASP A 80 -9.82 -3.91 -14.82
C ASP A 80 -9.57 -2.88 -15.92
N ILE A 81 -8.63 -1.94 -15.71
CA ILE A 81 -8.19 -0.98 -16.73
C ILE A 81 -7.60 -1.71 -17.95
N TYR A 82 -6.76 -2.72 -17.73
CA TYR A 82 -6.16 -3.49 -18.81
C TYR A 82 -7.20 -4.25 -19.64
N LEU A 83 -8.19 -4.86 -18.98
CA LEU A 83 -9.29 -5.57 -19.65
C LEU A 83 -10.22 -4.62 -20.42
N GLN A 84 -10.42 -3.40 -19.94
CA GLN A 84 -11.32 -2.43 -20.56
C GLN A 84 -10.69 -1.68 -21.73
N TYR A 85 -9.38 -1.39 -21.67
CA TYR A 85 -8.69 -0.50 -22.61
C TYR A 85 -7.57 -1.16 -23.42
N GLY A 86 -7.44 -2.49 -23.33
CA GLY A 86 -6.39 -3.24 -24.01
C GLY A 86 -6.37 -3.08 -25.55
N ASP A 87 -7.47 -2.65 -26.15
CA ASP A 87 -7.64 -2.53 -27.62
C ASP A 87 -7.61 -1.07 -28.14
N ASP A 88 -7.95 -0.08 -27.30
CA ASP A 88 -8.24 1.31 -27.74
C ASP A 88 -7.21 2.37 -27.28
N LEU A 89 -6.36 2.07 -26.29
CA LEU A 89 -5.37 3.01 -25.75
C LEU A 89 -3.93 2.54 -25.96
N SER A 90 -2.97 3.46 -25.86
CA SER A 90 -1.55 3.11 -25.79
C SER A 90 -1.28 2.29 -24.53
N THR A 91 -1.43 0.98 -24.65
CA THR A 91 -1.26 -0.03 -23.61
C THR A 91 0.05 0.14 -22.84
N ASN A 92 1.11 0.63 -23.51
CA ASN A 92 2.39 0.96 -22.90
C ASN A 92 2.30 2.05 -21.81
N GLY A 93 1.52 3.13 -22.03
CA GLY A 93 1.40 4.21 -21.05
C GLY A 93 0.64 3.77 -19.80
N LEU A 94 -0.45 3.03 -20.00
CA LEU A 94 -1.25 2.47 -18.91
C LEU A 94 -0.46 1.45 -18.09
N ALA A 95 0.30 0.57 -18.75
CA ALA A 95 1.15 -0.41 -18.08
C ALA A 95 2.24 0.25 -17.23
N VAL A 96 2.87 1.31 -17.72
CA VAL A 96 3.90 2.06 -16.97
C VAL A 96 3.30 2.74 -15.73
N LEU A 97 2.17 3.43 -15.89
CA LEU A 97 1.47 4.06 -14.75
C LEU A 97 1.06 3.02 -13.71
N GLY A 98 0.61 1.85 -14.16
CA GLY A 98 0.23 0.78 -13.25
C GLY A 98 1.38 0.13 -12.51
N ALA A 99 2.48 -0.14 -13.21
CA ALA A 99 3.70 -0.62 -12.58
C ALA A 99 4.23 0.39 -11.55
N LEU A 100 4.16 1.69 -11.87
CA LEU A 100 4.55 2.76 -10.94
C LEU A 100 3.65 2.76 -9.70
N GLN A 101 2.34 2.65 -9.86
CA GLN A 101 1.41 2.65 -8.73
C GLN A 101 1.66 1.44 -7.79
N LEU A 102 1.77 0.23 -8.35
CA LEU A 102 2.09 -0.97 -7.59
C LEU A 102 3.50 -0.90 -6.95
N TYR A 103 4.46 -0.27 -7.61
CA TYR A 103 5.78 -0.01 -7.02
C TYR A 103 5.69 0.90 -5.80
N LEU A 104 4.91 1.98 -5.87
CA LEU A 104 4.71 2.89 -4.74
C LEU A 104 4.03 2.18 -3.56
N ASP A 105 3.06 1.31 -3.82
CA ASP A 105 2.45 0.48 -2.78
C ASP A 105 3.47 -0.41 -2.07
N PHE A 106 4.32 -1.09 -2.85
CA PHE A 106 5.40 -1.91 -2.31
C PHE A 106 6.38 -1.11 -1.46
N VAL A 107 6.85 0.04 -1.97
CA VAL A 107 7.78 0.91 -1.25
C VAL A 107 7.16 1.42 0.05
N ASN A 108 5.89 1.82 0.02
CA ASN A 108 5.19 2.27 1.23
C ASN A 108 5.08 1.13 2.26
N LEU A 109 4.66 -0.07 1.87
CA LEU A 109 4.67 -1.22 2.78
C LEU A 109 6.06 -1.48 3.36
N PHE A 110 7.09 -1.41 2.52
CA PHE A 110 8.48 -1.63 2.94
C PHE A 110 8.94 -0.61 3.98
N LEU A 111 8.67 0.68 3.76
CA LEU A 111 9.01 1.73 4.72
C LEU A 111 8.30 1.52 6.06
N GLN A 112 7.01 1.16 6.03
CA GLN A 112 6.28 0.93 7.28
C GLN A 112 6.78 -0.30 8.05
N PHE A 113 7.11 -1.38 7.36
CA PHE A 113 7.78 -2.51 8.02
C PHE A 113 9.19 -2.18 8.50
N LEU A 114 9.90 -1.29 7.80
CA LEU A 114 11.20 -0.80 8.23
C LEU A 114 11.08 0.00 9.53
N ASP A 115 10.07 0.85 9.66
CA ASP A 115 9.80 1.58 10.90
C ASP A 115 9.40 0.63 12.03
N ILE A 116 8.52 -0.36 11.78
CA ILE A 116 8.10 -1.35 12.78
C ILE A 116 9.28 -2.16 13.29
N PHE A 117 10.15 -2.65 12.40
CA PHE A 117 11.28 -3.49 12.80
C PHE A 117 12.49 -2.68 13.27
N GLY A 118 12.69 -1.46 12.75
CA GLY A 118 13.74 -0.54 13.18
C GLY A 118 13.49 0.02 14.57
N ALA A 119 12.24 0.38 14.90
CA ALA A 119 11.86 0.83 16.23
C ALA A 119 12.10 -0.22 17.34
N ASN A 120 12.24 -1.49 16.97
CA ASN A 120 12.55 -2.58 17.90
C ASN A 120 14.06 -2.82 18.10
N GLU A 121 14.92 -2.23 17.25
CA GLU A 121 16.38 -2.42 17.29
C GLU A 121 17.06 -1.41 18.25
N ASP A 122 16.38 -0.30 18.58
CA ASP A 122 16.84 0.74 19.52
C ASP A 122 16.48 0.46 21.01
N LYS A 123 16.12 -0.78 21.37
CA LYS A 123 15.83 -1.21 22.76
C LYS A 123 16.81 -2.23 23.29
#